data_AF-A0A536SCC9-F1
#
_entry.id   AF-A0A536SCC9-F1
#
_cell.length_a   1.000
_cell.length_b   1.000
_cell.length_c   1.000
_cell.angle_alpha   90.00
_cell.angle_beta   90.00
_cell.angle_gamma   90.00
#
_symmetry.space_group_name_H-M   'P 1'
#
loop_
_entity.id
_entity.type
_entity.pdbx_description
1 polymer ?
#
loop_
_entity_poly.entity_id
_entity_poly.type
_entity_poly.pdbx_seq_one_letter_code
_entity_poly.pdbx_strand_id
1 'polypeptide(L)'
;MKKIVIAATLALVSACSTLPDSIKGPFARSSHGATASDAVDQGSTASPYPAETDQGIFAAPLHAEDDVSQPVILVAKPELQDPAYAHTVVVVAPLGGDQHIGFIVNRPTEVTLGKLFPDDGPSQKVAEPVYLGGPYKPELIFALVKRATSPGGKSLAVLPGLYAAVDEKTVDTIIRADARMARFVAGFVAWQEGELHDEIEAGAWYVLAPDPQLVLDRPAESLWQDLVHRSQAAQNAI
;
A
#
# COMPACT_ATOMS: atom_id res chain seq x y z
N MET A 1 9.86 -22.68 21.62
CA MET A 1 9.81 -21.65 20.57
C MET A 1 8.62 -21.94 19.67
N LYS A 2 7.45 -21.36 19.96
CA LYS A 2 6.22 -21.59 19.19
C LYS A 2 5.36 -20.32 19.23
N LYS A 3 4.96 -19.88 18.02
CA LYS A 3 3.85 -18.96 17.68
C LYS A 3 4.16 -17.46 17.69
N ILE A 4 5.04 -17.05 16.79
CA ILE A 4 4.86 -15.76 16.12
C ILE A 4 3.93 -16.08 14.94
N VAL A 5 2.73 -15.51 14.90
CA VAL A 5 1.76 -15.57 13.79
C VAL A 5 0.81 -16.79 13.72
N ILE A 6 -0.47 -16.42 13.76
CA ILE A 6 -1.65 -17.19 13.38
C ILE A 6 -1.46 -17.74 11.96
N ALA A 7 -1.78 -19.02 11.76
CA ALA A 7 -1.61 -19.73 10.49
C ALA A 7 -2.21 -18.97 9.28
N ALA A 8 -1.38 -18.25 8.54
CA ALA A 8 -1.67 -17.81 7.18
C ALA A 8 -1.28 -18.95 6.23
N THR A 9 -2.02 -20.05 6.29
CA THR A 9 -1.94 -21.13 5.30
C THR A 9 -2.54 -20.60 4.00
N LEU A 10 -1.65 -20.34 3.03
CA LEU A 10 -1.83 -20.56 1.60
C LEU A 10 -3.19 -20.17 0.98
N ALA A 11 -3.35 -18.91 0.56
CA ALA A 11 -4.39 -18.54 -0.41
C ALA A 11 -4.13 -17.30 -1.27
N LEU A 12 -3.01 -16.56 -1.12
CA LEU A 12 -2.80 -15.31 -1.88
C LEU A 12 -2.43 -15.48 -3.36
N VAL A 13 -2.08 -16.69 -3.82
CA VAL A 13 -1.68 -16.94 -5.23
C VAL A 13 -2.55 -18.01 -5.91
N SER A 14 -3.49 -18.63 -5.19
CA SER A 14 -4.28 -19.74 -5.75
C SER A 14 -5.75 -19.78 -5.30
N ALA A 15 -6.26 -18.74 -4.64
CA ALA A 15 -7.69 -18.59 -4.32
C ALA A 15 -8.31 -17.35 -5.01
N CYS A 16 -7.82 -16.97 -6.20
CA CYS A 16 -8.40 -15.92 -7.04
C CYS A 16 -9.77 -16.27 -7.65
N SER A 17 -10.51 -17.24 -7.11
CA SER A 17 -11.82 -17.60 -7.65
C SER A 17 -13.01 -17.16 -6.81
N THR A 18 -12.84 -16.43 -5.69
CA THR A 18 -13.94 -15.65 -5.06
C THR A 18 -13.44 -14.90 -3.82
N LEU A 19 -13.12 -13.62 -3.99
CA LEU A 19 -13.06 -12.66 -2.90
C LEU A 19 -14.52 -12.28 -2.54
N PRO A 20 -14.98 -12.37 -1.28
CA PRO A 20 -16.37 -12.05 -0.92
C PRO A 20 -16.74 -10.60 -1.28
N ASP A 21 -18.00 -10.39 -1.68
CA ASP A 21 -18.62 -9.11 -2.11
C ASP A 21 -18.48 -7.90 -1.14
N SER A 22 -17.85 -8.09 0.01
CA SER A 22 -17.59 -7.05 1.03
C SER A 22 -16.17 -6.49 1.02
N ILE A 23 -15.33 -6.91 0.07
CA ILE A 23 -13.94 -6.44 -0.06
C ILE A 23 -13.92 -5.34 -1.09
N LYS A 24 -14.36 -4.15 -0.68
CA LYS A 24 -14.53 -3.07 -1.64
C LYS A 24 -14.05 -1.76 -1.05
N GLY A 25 -13.31 -0.98 -1.84
CA GLY A 25 -13.03 0.40 -1.49
C GLY A 25 -14.32 1.26 -1.53
N PRO A 26 -14.21 2.57 -1.31
CA PRO A 26 -15.33 3.43 -0.93
C PRO A 26 -16.54 3.47 -1.89
N PHE A 27 -16.43 3.03 -3.15
CA PHE A 27 -17.46 3.24 -4.18
C PHE A 27 -18.08 1.98 -4.79
N ALA A 28 -17.99 0.85 -4.13
CA ALA A 28 -18.53 -0.39 -4.65
C ALA A 28 -19.98 -0.36 -5.15
N ARG A 29 -20.15 -0.58 -6.46
CA ARG A 29 -21.46 -0.81 -7.08
C ARG A 29 -21.92 -2.25 -6.90
N SER A 30 -23.23 -2.42 -6.74
CA SER A 30 -23.93 -3.67 -7.04
C SER A 30 -23.85 -3.94 -8.55
N SER A 31 -23.28 -5.08 -8.92
CA SER A 31 -22.97 -5.49 -10.29
C SER A 31 -24.18 -5.53 -11.23
N HIS A 32 -23.99 -5.10 -12.49
CA HIS A 32 -24.62 -5.65 -13.70
C HIS A 32 -23.60 -5.54 -14.85
N GLY A 33 -23.29 -6.69 -15.45
CA GLY A 33 -22.09 -6.88 -16.28
C GLY A 33 -22.19 -6.43 -17.73
N ALA A 34 -21.03 -6.42 -18.38
CA ALA A 34 -20.87 -6.58 -19.81
C ALA A 34 -19.45 -7.10 -20.10
N THR A 35 -19.35 -7.94 -21.12
CA THR A 35 -18.20 -8.75 -21.51
C THR A 35 -17.43 -8.16 -22.69
N ALA A 36 -16.12 -8.44 -22.75
CA ALA A 36 -15.36 -8.99 -23.88
C ALA A 36 -14.23 -8.14 -24.54
N SER A 37 -13.03 -8.77 -24.55
CA SER A 37 -12.16 -9.11 -25.70
C SER A 37 -10.90 -8.26 -26.03
N ASP A 38 -9.76 -8.96 -25.91
CA ASP A 38 -8.53 -9.07 -26.73
C ASP A 38 -7.87 -7.84 -27.41
N ALA A 39 -6.57 -7.65 -27.09
CA ALA A 39 -5.49 -7.48 -28.09
C ALA A 39 -4.08 -7.65 -27.48
N VAL A 40 -3.16 -8.18 -28.29
CA VAL A 40 -1.73 -8.45 -28.07
C VAL A 40 -0.89 -7.33 -28.73
N ASP A 41 0.27 -6.93 -28.18
CA ASP A 41 1.60 -6.99 -28.83
C ASP A 41 2.72 -6.09 -28.20
N GLN A 42 3.96 -6.50 -28.49
CA GLN A 42 5.32 -6.26 -28.00
C GLN A 42 5.90 -4.85 -27.79
N GLY A 43 6.69 -4.72 -26.71
CA GLY A 43 8.14 -4.44 -26.75
C GLY A 43 8.65 -2.98 -26.75
N SER A 44 9.34 -2.57 -25.67
CA SER A 44 10.59 -1.78 -25.72
C SER A 44 11.17 -1.55 -24.31
N THR A 45 12.43 -1.92 -24.11
CA THR A 45 13.19 -1.69 -22.87
C THR A 45 13.89 -0.33 -22.93
N ALA A 46 13.39 0.63 -22.15
CA ALA A 46 14.15 1.80 -21.71
C ALA A 46 13.63 2.22 -20.33
N SER A 47 14.51 2.31 -19.33
CA SER A 47 14.14 2.79 -17.99
C SER A 47 13.69 4.25 -18.10
N PRO A 48 12.45 4.60 -17.71
CA PRO A 48 11.91 5.95 -17.89
C PRO A 48 12.29 6.92 -16.76
N TYR A 49 13.02 6.47 -15.74
CA TYR A 49 13.34 7.31 -14.59
C TYR A 49 14.52 8.26 -14.91
N PRO A 50 14.32 9.59 -14.85
CA PRO A 50 15.43 10.53 -14.96
C PRO A 50 16.40 10.36 -13.79
N ALA A 51 17.69 10.53 -14.09
CA ALA A 51 18.76 10.49 -13.12
C ALA A 51 18.59 11.58 -12.06
N GLU A 52 18.97 11.21 -10.83
CA GLU A 52 18.94 11.99 -9.59
C GLU A 52 19.30 13.46 -9.81
N THR A 53 18.43 14.37 -9.35
CA THR A 53 18.79 15.76 -9.13
C THR A 53 18.64 16.09 -7.64
N ASP A 54 19.79 16.44 -7.06
CA ASP A 54 20.06 16.77 -5.67
C ASP A 54 19.37 18.08 -5.26
N GLN A 55 18.05 18.05 -5.05
CA GLN A 55 17.27 18.98 -4.21
C GLN A 55 15.97 18.30 -3.79
N GLY A 56 15.91 17.77 -2.55
CA GLY A 56 14.70 17.33 -1.83
C GLY A 56 13.62 16.67 -2.69
N ILE A 57 13.62 15.34 -2.76
CA ILE A 57 12.71 14.54 -3.60
C ILE A 57 11.25 14.90 -3.29
N PHE A 58 10.56 15.51 -4.25
CA PHE A 58 9.14 15.84 -4.19
C PHE A 58 8.40 15.06 -5.29
N ALA A 59 7.63 14.02 -4.95
CA ALA A 59 6.86 13.20 -5.90
C ALA A 59 5.76 13.96 -6.67
N ALA A 60 6.03 14.46 -7.88
CA ALA A 60 5.09 15.30 -8.63
C ALA A 60 3.72 14.60 -8.84
N PRO A 61 2.60 15.34 -8.81
CA PRO A 61 1.30 14.77 -9.17
C PRO A 61 1.31 14.36 -10.64
N LEU A 62 0.65 13.24 -10.94
CA LEU A 62 0.49 12.72 -12.29
C LEU A 62 -0.73 13.39 -12.96
N HIS A 63 -0.58 13.82 -14.22
CA HIS A 63 -1.67 14.13 -15.16
C HIS A 63 -1.19 13.65 -16.56
N ALA A 64 -1.92 12.95 -17.41
CA ALA A 64 -3.36 12.71 -17.55
C ALA A 64 -3.64 11.22 -17.88
N GLU A 65 -4.74 10.69 -17.36
CA GLU A 65 -5.20 9.29 -17.40
C GLU A 65 -4.40 8.35 -16.48
N ASP A 66 -4.96 8.14 -15.28
CA ASP A 66 -4.37 7.53 -14.10
C ASP A 66 -3.87 6.10 -14.33
N ASP A 67 -2.64 5.97 -14.84
CA ASP A 67 -1.97 4.69 -15.04
C ASP A 67 -1.62 4.03 -13.70
N VAL A 68 -2.57 3.23 -13.20
CA VAL A 68 -2.41 2.34 -12.04
C VAL A 68 -1.84 0.97 -12.40
N SER A 69 -1.32 0.79 -13.63
CA SER A 69 -0.58 -0.42 -14.01
C SER A 69 0.80 -0.49 -13.35
N GLN A 70 1.26 0.63 -12.80
CA GLN A 70 2.46 0.74 -11.97
C GLN A 70 2.07 1.01 -10.52
N PRO A 71 3.01 0.82 -9.57
CA PRO A 71 2.80 1.31 -8.21
C PRO A 71 2.45 2.80 -8.19
N VAL A 72 1.59 3.20 -7.27
CA VAL A 72 1.17 4.59 -7.06
C VAL A 72 0.98 4.89 -5.58
N ILE A 73 0.86 6.17 -5.26
CA ILE A 73 0.40 6.62 -3.95
C ILE A 73 -0.97 7.29 -4.13
N LEU A 74 -1.97 6.82 -3.39
CA LEU A 74 -3.29 7.42 -3.33
C LEU A 74 -3.39 8.29 -2.09
N VAL A 75 -3.93 9.49 -2.26
CA VAL A 75 -4.24 10.41 -1.16
C VAL A 75 -5.72 10.69 -1.19
N ALA A 76 -6.44 10.31 -0.13
CA ALA A 76 -7.88 10.53 -0.03
C ALA A 76 -8.19 12.01 -0.24
N LYS A 77 -9.13 12.35 -1.14
CA LYS A 77 -9.57 13.74 -1.23
C LYS A 77 -10.37 14.13 0.02
N PRO A 78 -10.42 15.41 0.41
CA PRO A 78 -11.21 15.87 1.55
C PRO A 78 -12.69 15.46 1.51
N GLU A 79 -13.25 15.26 0.32
CA GLU A 79 -14.64 14.85 0.09
C GLU A 79 -14.87 13.37 0.38
N LEU A 80 -13.82 12.54 0.45
CA LEU A 80 -13.93 11.13 0.80
C LEU A 80 -14.12 10.96 2.32
N GLN A 81 -15.38 10.80 2.74
CA GLN A 81 -15.79 10.79 4.15
C GLN A 81 -16.04 9.38 4.73
N ASP A 82 -15.78 8.31 3.97
CA ASP A 82 -15.84 6.94 4.50
C ASP A 82 -14.87 6.79 5.69
N PRO A 83 -15.31 6.39 6.90
CA PRO A 83 -14.42 6.25 8.06
C PRO A 83 -13.21 5.33 7.83
N ALA A 84 -13.33 4.32 6.97
CA ALA A 84 -12.23 3.41 6.64
C ALA A 84 -11.14 4.09 5.78
N TYR A 85 -11.47 5.15 5.04
CA TYR A 85 -10.59 5.74 4.02
C TYR A 85 -10.40 7.26 4.12
N ALA A 86 -11.21 7.96 4.91
CA ALA A 86 -11.07 9.39 5.14
C ALA A 86 -9.69 9.73 5.71
N HIS A 87 -9.07 10.77 5.18
CA HIS A 87 -7.74 11.22 5.57
C HIS A 87 -6.64 10.15 5.44
N THR A 88 -6.78 9.21 4.51
CA THR A 88 -5.76 8.16 4.28
C THR A 88 -4.77 8.53 3.20
N VAL A 89 -3.56 8.00 3.38
CA VAL A 89 -2.54 7.88 2.35
C VAL A 89 -2.25 6.40 2.18
N VAL A 90 -2.41 5.90 0.95
CA VAL A 90 -2.32 4.49 0.62
C VAL A 90 -1.24 4.28 -0.41
N VAL A 91 -0.30 3.38 -0.12
CA VAL A 91 0.64 2.90 -1.15
C VAL A 91 -0.01 1.72 -1.85
N VAL A 92 0.01 1.71 -3.18
CA VAL A 92 -0.73 0.74 -4.00
C VAL A 92 0.20 0.10 -5.00
N ALA A 93 0.05 -1.21 -5.17
CA ALA A 93 0.76 -2.00 -6.16
C ALA A 93 -0.20 -2.91 -6.95
N PRO A 94 0.04 -3.08 -8.25
CA PRO A 94 -0.71 -4.02 -9.08
C PRO A 94 -0.37 -5.47 -8.71
N LEU A 95 -1.37 -6.35 -8.74
CA LEU A 95 -1.24 -7.80 -8.59
C LEU A 95 -1.39 -8.55 -9.94
N GLY A 96 -1.67 -7.84 -11.02
CA GLY A 96 -2.01 -8.38 -12.34
C GLY A 96 -3.52 -8.53 -12.53
N GLY A 97 -3.96 -8.62 -13.79
CA GLY A 97 -5.39 -8.67 -14.11
C GLY A 97 -6.18 -7.46 -13.61
N ASP A 98 -5.54 -6.28 -13.60
CA ASP A 98 -6.08 -5.02 -13.07
C ASP A 98 -6.56 -5.08 -11.60
N GLN A 99 -6.05 -6.05 -10.84
CA GLN A 99 -6.24 -6.11 -9.39
C GLN A 99 -5.13 -5.34 -8.69
N HIS A 100 -5.46 -4.72 -7.56
CA HIS A 100 -4.50 -3.94 -6.77
C HIS A 100 -4.55 -4.34 -5.30
N ILE A 101 -3.41 -4.19 -4.66
CA ILE A 101 -3.29 -4.25 -3.21
C ILE A 101 -2.69 -2.95 -2.70
N GLY A 102 -3.16 -2.49 -1.56
CA GLY A 102 -2.64 -1.30 -0.93
C GLY A 102 -2.54 -1.39 0.57
N PHE A 103 -1.74 -0.47 1.12
CA PHE A 103 -1.54 -0.34 2.55
C PHE A 103 -1.70 1.11 2.95
N ILE A 104 -2.62 1.39 3.86
CA ILE A 104 -2.73 2.68 4.52
C ILE A 104 -1.47 2.86 5.38
N VAL A 105 -0.72 3.94 5.12
CA VAL A 105 0.58 4.17 5.78
C VAL A 105 0.52 5.21 6.89
N ASN A 106 -0.59 5.93 7.04
CA ASN A 106 -0.68 7.10 7.92
C ASN A 106 -1.68 6.97 9.08
N ARG A 107 -2.08 5.73 9.44
CA ARG A 107 -2.99 5.46 10.56
C ARG A 107 -2.28 4.68 11.68
N PRO A 108 -1.52 5.34 12.56
CA PRO A 108 -0.93 4.68 13.72
C PRO A 108 -2.03 4.18 14.66
N THR A 109 -1.79 3.04 15.32
CA THR A 109 -2.65 2.53 16.39
C THR A 109 -1.98 2.72 17.75
N GLU A 110 -2.68 2.40 18.84
CA GLU A 110 -2.09 2.38 20.20
C GLU A 110 -1.36 1.06 20.52
N VAL A 111 -1.32 0.13 19.57
CA VAL A 111 -0.78 -1.22 19.73
C VAL A 111 0.62 -1.28 19.13
N THR A 112 1.59 -1.77 19.90
CA THR A 112 2.97 -2.02 19.44
C THR A 112 3.18 -3.51 19.16
N LEU A 113 4.24 -3.85 18.42
CA LEU A 113 4.62 -5.26 18.25
C LEU A 113 4.89 -5.96 19.58
N GLY A 114 5.47 -5.26 20.55
CA GLY A 114 5.68 -5.80 21.90
C GLY A 114 4.38 -6.17 22.63
N LYS A 115 3.28 -5.46 22.38
CA LYS A 115 1.96 -5.83 22.92
C LYS A 115 1.35 -7.03 22.20
N LEU A 116 1.56 -7.16 20.88
CA LEU A 116 1.06 -8.28 20.09
C LEU A 116 1.84 -9.58 20.34
N PHE A 117 3.14 -9.46 20.57
CA PHE A 117 4.07 -10.59 20.76
C PHE A 117 4.84 -10.41 22.07
N PRO A 118 4.16 -10.51 23.23
CA PRO A 118 4.78 -10.23 24.53
C PRO A 118 5.88 -11.21 24.90
N ASP A 119 5.95 -12.38 24.26
CA ASP A 119 7.00 -13.38 24.50
C ASP A 119 8.19 -13.26 23.51
N ASP A 120 8.16 -12.31 22.56
CA ASP A 120 9.25 -12.08 21.61
C ASP A 120 10.07 -10.83 21.96
N GLY A 121 11.29 -11.04 22.47
CA GLY A 121 12.18 -9.96 22.90
C GLY A 121 12.52 -8.92 21.82
N PRO A 122 12.80 -9.29 20.55
CA PRO A 122 12.94 -8.33 19.46
C PRO A 122 11.70 -7.47 19.21
N SER A 123 10.50 -8.07 19.17
CA SER A 123 9.24 -7.35 18.98
C SER A 123 9.01 -6.29 20.07
N GLN A 124 9.40 -6.59 21.32
CA GLN A 124 9.34 -5.62 22.43
C GLN A 124 10.25 -4.40 22.25
N LYS A 125 11.30 -4.49 21.42
CA LYS A 125 12.24 -3.39 21.15
C LYS A 125 11.79 -2.46 20.03
N VAL A 126 10.75 -2.84 19.27
CA VAL A 126 10.17 -1.98 18.24
C VAL A 126 9.29 -0.94 18.93
N ALA A 127 9.77 0.31 18.92
CA ALA A 127 9.10 1.42 19.58
C ALA A 127 7.89 1.95 18.80
N GLU A 128 7.97 1.90 17.47
CA GLU A 128 6.90 2.35 16.59
C GLU A 128 5.62 1.53 16.79
N PRO A 129 4.44 2.18 16.73
CA PRO A 129 3.18 1.46 16.76
C PRO A 129 3.00 0.62 15.50
N VAL A 130 2.13 -0.37 15.59
CA VAL A 130 1.54 -1.00 14.42
C VAL A 130 0.53 -0.03 13.83
N TYR A 131 0.54 0.08 12.51
CA TYR A 131 -0.37 0.93 11.76
C TYR A 131 -1.56 0.11 11.26
N LEU A 132 -2.72 0.72 11.12
CA LEU A 132 -3.84 0.10 10.41
C LEU A 132 -3.56 0.21 8.91
N GLY A 133 -3.23 -0.92 8.27
CA GLY A 133 -2.92 -1.01 6.84
C GLY A 133 -4.15 -1.15 5.95
N GLY A 134 -5.28 -1.56 6.51
CA GLY A 134 -6.56 -1.58 5.81
C GLY A 134 -7.60 -2.44 6.54
N PRO A 135 -8.86 -2.40 6.10
CA PRO A 135 -9.95 -3.12 6.76
C PRO A 135 -9.91 -4.63 6.52
N TYR A 136 -9.19 -5.09 5.49
CA TYR A 136 -9.19 -6.49 5.12
C TYR A 136 -8.07 -7.25 5.83
N LYS A 137 -8.43 -8.41 6.39
CA LYS A 137 -7.54 -9.31 7.14
C LYS A 137 -6.70 -8.58 8.22
N PRO A 138 -7.34 -7.83 9.14
CA PRO A 138 -6.63 -7.07 10.17
C PRO A 138 -5.77 -7.93 11.10
N GLU A 139 -5.99 -9.26 11.11
CA GLU A 139 -5.15 -10.22 11.82
C GLU A 139 -3.77 -10.45 11.18
N LEU A 140 -3.58 -10.07 9.91
CA LEU A 140 -2.30 -10.21 9.21
C LEU A 140 -1.42 -9.00 9.45
N ILE A 141 -0.20 -9.25 9.93
CA ILE A 141 0.83 -8.23 10.08
C ILE A 141 1.79 -8.30 8.89
N PHE A 142 1.93 -7.18 8.20
CA PHE A 142 2.92 -7.00 7.14
C PHE A 142 4.05 -6.12 7.66
N ALA A 143 5.27 -6.42 7.21
CA ALA A 143 6.40 -5.53 7.34
C ALA A 143 6.62 -4.79 6.03
N LEU A 144 6.33 -3.49 5.99
CA LEU A 144 6.69 -2.58 4.90
C LEU A 144 8.14 -2.13 5.11
N VAL A 145 9.09 -2.74 4.41
CA VAL A 145 10.53 -2.56 4.64
C VAL A 145 11.21 -1.88 3.46
N LYS A 146 12.00 -0.82 3.73
CA LYS A 146 12.87 -0.19 2.74
C LYS A 146 14.10 -1.05 2.50
N ARG A 147 14.30 -1.54 1.28
CA ARG A 147 15.48 -2.31 0.86
C ARG A 147 15.78 -2.09 -0.61
N ALA A 148 17.06 -2.18 -0.99
CA ALA A 148 17.47 -2.18 -2.39
C ALA A 148 17.07 -3.48 -3.13
N THR A 149 16.92 -4.58 -2.41
CA THR A 149 16.55 -5.90 -2.95
C THR A 149 15.47 -6.54 -2.09
N SER A 150 14.70 -7.44 -2.71
CA SER A 150 13.66 -8.20 -2.01
C SER A 150 14.18 -8.85 -0.72
N PRO A 151 13.41 -8.85 0.37
CA PRO A 151 13.74 -9.58 1.60
C PRO A 151 13.62 -11.12 1.44
N GLY A 152 13.19 -11.61 0.27
CA GLY A 152 12.90 -13.01 0.01
C GLY A 152 11.55 -13.44 0.58
N GLY A 153 11.33 -14.76 0.67
CA GLY A 153 10.10 -15.32 1.21
C GLY A 153 8.85 -14.87 0.44
N LYS A 154 7.73 -14.72 1.16
CA LYS A 154 6.50 -14.14 0.62
C LYS A 154 6.54 -12.64 0.81
N SER A 155 7.09 -11.96 -0.20
CA SER A 155 7.16 -10.52 -0.27
C SER A 155 6.65 -9.98 -1.60
N LEU A 156 6.10 -8.77 -1.59
CA LEU A 156 5.66 -8.02 -2.75
C LEU A 156 6.41 -6.68 -2.82
N ALA A 157 6.87 -6.28 -4.00
CA ALA A 157 7.35 -4.92 -4.21
C ALA A 157 6.15 -3.97 -4.27
N VAL A 158 6.02 -3.06 -3.30
CA VAL A 158 4.86 -2.16 -3.19
C VAL A 158 5.15 -0.79 -3.79
N LEU A 159 6.37 -0.29 -3.61
CA LEU A 159 6.91 0.87 -4.32
C LEU A 159 8.37 0.55 -4.69
N PRO A 160 9.01 1.30 -5.61
CA PRO A 160 10.45 1.16 -5.83
C PRO A 160 11.23 1.26 -4.51
N GLY A 161 11.97 0.21 -4.16
CA GLY A 161 12.75 0.15 -2.91
C GLY A 161 11.94 -0.11 -1.63
N LEU A 162 10.64 -0.39 -1.72
CA LEU A 162 9.77 -0.73 -0.59
C LEU A 162 9.05 -2.06 -0.82
N TYR A 163 9.19 -2.98 0.12
CA TYR A 163 8.61 -4.32 0.04
C TYR A 163 7.63 -4.57 1.19
N ALA A 164 6.51 -5.22 0.91
CA ALA A 164 5.63 -5.80 1.92
C ALA A 164 5.95 -7.28 2.09
N ALA A 165 6.44 -7.68 3.27
CA ALA A 165 6.62 -9.07 3.66
C ALA A 165 5.53 -9.51 4.63
N VAL A 166 5.03 -10.75 4.49
CA VAL A 166 3.90 -11.26 5.29
C VAL A 166 4.16 -12.61 5.96
N ASP A 167 5.10 -13.41 5.46
CA ASP A 167 5.39 -14.70 6.10
C ASP A 167 6.21 -14.52 7.40
N GLU A 168 5.92 -15.39 8.37
CA GLU A 168 6.50 -15.38 9.71
C GLU A 168 8.02 -15.24 9.70
N LYS A 169 8.71 -16.04 8.88
CA LYS A 169 10.17 -16.10 8.86
C LYS A 169 10.77 -14.78 8.35
N THR A 170 10.21 -14.23 7.28
CA THR A 170 10.69 -12.97 6.70
C THR A 170 10.39 -11.80 7.63
N VAL A 171 9.18 -11.74 8.20
CA VAL A 171 8.79 -10.70 9.17
C VAL A 171 9.67 -10.75 10.42
N ASP A 172 9.90 -11.92 11.01
CA ASP A 172 10.81 -12.07 12.17
C ASP A 172 12.24 -11.64 11.84
N THR A 173 12.73 -11.97 10.65
CA THR A 173 14.05 -11.51 10.18
C THR A 173 14.11 -9.98 10.09
N ILE A 174 13.07 -9.34 9.56
CA ILE A 174 12.98 -7.88 9.46
C ILE A 174 12.91 -7.25 10.85
N ILE A 175 12.11 -7.78 11.78
CA ILE A 175 12.03 -7.30 13.17
C ILE A 175 13.41 -7.33 13.84
N ARG A 176 14.21 -8.38 13.59
CA ARG A 176 15.53 -8.54 14.22
C ARG A 176 16.61 -7.68 13.58
N ALA A 177 16.61 -7.54 12.25
CA ALA A 177 17.71 -6.94 11.51
C ALA A 177 17.42 -5.51 11.01
N ASP A 178 16.19 -5.26 10.57
CA ASP A 178 15.83 -4.11 9.74
C ASP A 178 14.64 -3.31 10.31
N ALA A 179 14.27 -3.49 11.59
CA ALA A 179 13.06 -2.90 12.17
C ALA A 179 13.00 -1.37 12.07
N ARG A 180 14.16 -0.68 12.08
CA ARG A 180 14.22 0.78 11.90
C ARG A 180 13.89 1.22 10.47
N MET A 181 14.10 0.31 9.51
CA MET A 181 13.82 0.50 8.09
C MET A 181 12.46 -0.09 7.71
N ALA A 182 11.62 -0.41 8.69
CA ALA A 182 10.32 -1.04 8.47
C ALA A 182 9.20 -0.31 9.22
N ARG A 183 8.02 -0.31 8.61
CA ARG A 183 6.74 0.00 9.27
C ARG A 183 5.89 -1.24 9.28
N PHE A 184 5.32 -1.57 10.43
CA PHE A 184 4.47 -2.73 10.58
C PHE A 184 3.01 -2.31 10.44
N VAL A 185 2.28 -2.95 9.54
CA VAL A 185 0.88 -2.64 9.24
C VAL A 185 0.00 -3.87 9.46
N ALA A 186 -1.19 -3.66 10.01
CA ALA A 186 -2.21 -4.68 10.22
C ALA A 186 -3.30 -4.57 9.14
N GLY A 187 -3.51 -5.65 8.40
CA GLY A 187 -4.43 -5.68 7.27
C GLY A 187 -3.95 -4.90 6.05
N PHE A 188 -4.81 -4.90 5.02
CA PHE A 188 -4.55 -4.26 3.73
C PHE A 188 -5.86 -3.80 3.07
N VAL A 189 -5.72 -3.04 2.00
CA VAL A 189 -6.78 -2.66 1.06
C VAL A 189 -6.61 -3.50 -0.20
N ALA A 190 -7.71 -3.94 -0.79
CA ALA A 190 -7.69 -4.70 -2.04
C ALA A 190 -8.77 -4.16 -2.96
N TRP A 191 -8.44 -4.11 -4.25
CA TRP A 191 -9.35 -3.75 -5.32
C TRP A 191 -9.43 -4.90 -6.31
N GLN A 192 -10.65 -5.23 -6.73
CA GLN A 192 -10.89 -6.09 -7.90
C GLN A 192 -10.65 -5.30 -9.19
N GLU A 193 -10.65 -6.03 -10.30
CA GLU A 193 -10.58 -5.48 -11.66
C GLU A 193 -11.54 -4.29 -11.83
N GLY A 194 -11.02 -3.16 -12.30
CA GLY A 194 -11.75 -1.92 -12.52
C GLY A 194 -12.11 -1.11 -11.27
N GLU A 195 -12.12 -1.68 -10.06
CA GLU A 195 -12.62 -0.99 -8.86
C GLU A 195 -11.77 0.24 -8.51
N LEU A 196 -10.44 0.14 -8.61
CA LEU A 196 -9.57 1.29 -8.33
C LEU A 196 -9.77 2.40 -9.36
N HIS A 197 -9.95 2.03 -10.63
CA HIS A 197 -10.21 3.00 -11.69
C HIS A 197 -11.53 3.74 -11.46
N ASP A 198 -12.61 3.02 -11.17
CA ASP A 198 -13.92 3.58 -10.84
C ASP A 198 -13.85 4.58 -9.68
N GLU A 199 -13.05 4.29 -8.65
CA GLU A 199 -12.86 5.19 -7.51
C GLU A 199 -12.09 6.47 -7.86
N ILE A 200 -11.07 6.34 -8.69
CA ILE A 200 -10.30 7.48 -9.18
C ILE A 200 -11.19 8.37 -10.06
N GLU A 201 -11.95 7.78 -10.99
CA GLU A 201 -12.93 8.48 -11.83
C GLU A 201 -14.03 9.16 -11.01
N ALA A 202 -14.50 8.50 -9.94
CA ALA A 202 -15.45 9.07 -8.98
C ALA A 202 -14.84 10.22 -8.15
N GLY A 203 -13.54 10.49 -8.32
CA GLY A 203 -12.83 11.60 -7.68
C GLY A 203 -12.45 11.32 -6.24
N ALA A 204 -12.39 10.06 -5.80
CA ALA A 204 -12.07 9.68 -4.42
C ALA A 204 -10.62 10.00 -4.03
N TRP A 205 -9.71 9.96 -5.00
CA TRP A 205 -8.26 9.95 -4.76
C TRP A 205 -7.55 11.05 -5.56
N TYR A 206 -6.50 11.62 -4.97
CA TYR A 206 -5.38 12.15 -5.74
C TYR A 206 -4.39 11.00 -6.01
N VAL A 207 -3.89 10.89 -7.23
CA VAL A 207 -2.92 9.86 -7.64
C VAL A 207 -1.53 10.50 -7.80
N LEU A 208 -0.55 9.96 -7.09
CA LEU A 208 0.81 10.50 -7.04
C LEU A 208 1.85 9.47 -7.49
N ALA A 209 2.95 10.03 -8.02
CA ALA A 209 4.29 9.45 -8.12
C ALA A 209 4.64 8.45 -6.99
N PRO A 210 5.12 7.20 -7.23
CA PRO A 210 5.80 6.45 -6.17
C PRO A 210 6.92 7.24 -5.49
N ASP A 211 6.85 7.30 -4.17
CA ASP A 211 7.87 7.90 -3.33
C ASP A 211 8.06 7.03 -2.08
N PRO A 212 9.08 6.16 -2.05
CA PRO A 212 9.32 5.30 -0.90
C PRO A 212 9.72 6.10 0.34
N GLN A 213 10.27 7.31 0.21
CA GLN A 213 10.69 8.12 1.35
C GLN A 213 9.48 8.53 2.21
N LEU A 214 8.35 8.78 1.55
CA LEU A 214 7.08 9.16 2.14
C LEU A 214 6.58 8.19 3.22
N VAL A 215 6.81 6.89 3.05
CA VAL A 215 6.24 5.86 3.95
C VAL A 215 6.92 5.81 5.30
N LEU A 216 8.25 6.02 5.40
CA LEU A 216 8.96 5.89 6.68
C LEU A 216 9.48 7.23 7.23
N ASP A 217 9.72 8.23 6.38
CA ASP A 217 10.49 9.41 6.78
C ASP A 217 9.58 10.60 7.14
N ARG A 218 8.25 10.46 6.98
CA ARG A 218 7.27 11.51 7.26
C ARG A 218 6.38 11.17 8.46
N PRO A 219 6.10 12.14 9.37
CA PRO A 219 5.14 11.96 10.45
C PRO A 219 3.75 11.62 9.89
N ALA A 220 3.09 10.61 10.46
CA ALA A 220 1.82 10.12 9.97
C ALA A 220 0.69 11.17 10.10
N GLU A 221 0.76 11.98 11.15
CA GLU A 221 -0.27 12.95 11.54
C GLU A 221 -0.40 14.11 10.55
N SER A 222 0.72 14.58 9.99
CA SER A 222 0.73 15.69 9.01
C SER A 222 0.68 15.20 7.56
N LEU A 223 1.00 13.92 7.32
CA LEU A 223 1.24 13.41 5.98
C LEU A 223 0.08 13.65 5.00
N TRP A 224 -1.16 13.37 5.43
CA TRP A 224 -2.33 13.56 4.57
C TRP A 224 -2.55 15.03 4.24
N GLN A 225 -2.48 15.92 5.23
CA GLN A 225 -2.69 17.37 5.03
C GLN A 225 -1.63 17.96 4.09
N ASP A 226 -0.36 17.60 4.28
CA ASP A 226 0.75 18.03 3.43
C ASP A 226 0.50 17.64 1.97
N LEU A 227 0.10 16.39 1.72
CA LEU A 227 -0.12 15.89 0.37
C LEU A 227 -1.37 16.46 -0.28
N VAL A 228 -2.45 16.67 0.47
CA VAL A 228 -3.66 17.33 -0.07
C VAL A 228 -3.36 18.76 -0.52
N HIS A 229 -2.73 19.57 0.34
CA HIS A 229 -2.36 20.94 -0.03
C HIS A 229 -1.49 20.97 -1.28
N ARG A 230 -0.54 20.03 -1.37
CA ARG A 230 0.33 19.89 -2.53
C ARG A 230 -0.43 19.51 -3.80
N SER A 231 -1.31 18.52 -3.73
CA SER A 231 -2.11 18.06 -4.87
C SER A 231 -3.02 19.18 -5.39
N GLN A 232 -3.66 19.93 -4.48
CA GLN A 232 -4.49 21.08 -4.85
C GLN A 232 -3.67 22.20 -5.49
N ALA A 233 -2.49 22.51 -4.96
CA ALA A 233 -1.62 23.54 -5.53
C ALA A 233 -1.19 23.20 -6.96
N ALA A 234 -0.93 21.92 -7.25
CA ALA A 234 -0.55 21.49 -8.59
C ALA A 234 -1.73 21.50 -9.59
N GLN A 235 -2.92 21.10 -9.15
CA GLN A 235 -4.12 21.16 -10.00
C GLN A 235 -4.53 22.60 -10.36
N ASN A 236 -4.32 23.55 -9.44
CA ASN A 236 -4.63 24.97 -9.66
C ASN A 236 -3.58 25.70 -10.52
N ALA A 237 -2.45 25.06 -10.83
CA ALA A 237 -1.36 25.64 -11.63
C ALA A 237 -1.49 25.35 -13.14
N ILE A 238 -2.53 24.61 -13.54
CA ILE A 238 -2.87 24.23 -14.92
C ILE A 238 -4.02 25.10 -15.41
#